data_AF-A0A377APM4-F1
#
_entry.id   AF-A0A377APM4-F1
#
_cell.length_a   1.000
_cell.length_b   1.000
_cell.length_c   1.000
_cell.angle_alpha   90.00
_cell.angle_beta   90.00
_cell.angle_gamma   90.00
#
_symmetry.space_group_name_H-M   'P 1'
#
loop_
_entity.id
_entity.type
_entity.pdbx_description
1 polymer ?
#
loop_
_entity_poly.entity_id
_entity_poly.type
_entity_poly.pdbx_seq_one_letter_code
_entity_poly.pdbx_strand_id
1 'polypeptide(L)'
;MRLFGKVAEFSAAFALFVLVVMTIGAVFMRYFIGQPLQWTEEMSGMLMIWVVMLGGVVAERDRAHLTIPFLMEMLPGKLRRVIAVLVARSLHRTAAVYGLAGLPTSRNGASLK
;
A
#
# COMPACT_ATOMS: atom_id res chain seq x y z
N MET A 1 -18.30 -4.48 -7.43
CA MET A 1 -16.85 -4.16 -7.37
C MET A 1 -16.43 -3.25 -6.20
N ARG A 2 -17.35 -2.58 -5.48
CA ARG A 2 -17.03 -1.84 -4.23
C ARG A 2 -16.87 -2.74 -3.00
N LEU A 3 -17.57 -3.88 -2.96
CA LEU A 3 -17.53 -4.84 -1.85
C LEU A 3 -16.14 -5.50 -1.69
N PHE A 4 -15.55 -5.99 -2.78
CA PHE A 4 -14.19 -6.58 -2.76
C PHE A 4 -13.12 -5.64 -2.21
N GLY A 5 -13.25 -4.32 -2.44
CA GLY A 5 -12.31 -3.33 -1.89
C GLY A 5 -12.42 -3.21 -0.39
N LYS A 6 -13.65 -3.05 0.11
CA LYS A 6 -13.91 -2.96 1.55
C LYS A 6 -13.48 -4.22 2.30
N VAL A 7 -13.67 -5.39 1.69
CA VAL A 7 -13.23 -6.67 2.27
C VAL A 7 -11.70 -6.74 2.34
N ALA A 8 -11.00 -6.33 1.27
CA ALA A 8 -9.53 -6.30 1.24
C ALA A 8 -8.94 -5.26 2.22
N GLU A 9 -9.57 -4.10 2.34
CA GLU A 9 -9.20 -3.07 3.31
C GLU A 9 -9.37 -3.57 4.75
N PHE A 10 -10.53 -4.18 5.04
CA PHE A 10 -10.80 -4.76 6.35
C PHE A 10 -9.83 -5.91 6.68
N SER A 11 -9.53 -6.79 5.72
CA SER A 11 -8.57 -7.88 5.94
C SER A 11 -7.15 -7.38 6.16
N ALA A 12 -6.71 -6.35 5.42
CA ALA A 12 -5.41 -5.72 5.63
C ALA A 12 -5.29 -5.05 7.01
N ALA A 13 -6.32 -4.29 7.40
CA ALA A 13 -6.38 -3.64 8.70
C ALA A 13 -6.39 -4.66 9.85
N PHE A 14 -7.15 -5.75 9.69
CA PHE A 14 -7.20 -6.84 10.66
C PHE A 14 -5.84 -7.56 10.79
N ALA A 15 -5.19 -7.89 9.67
CA ALA A 15 -3.88 -8.53 9.69
C ALA A 15 -2.82 -7.64 10.35
N LEU A 16 -2.86 -6.32 10.09
CA LEU A 16 -1.97 -5.35 10.75
C LEU A 16 -2.23 -5.27 12.26
N PHE A 17 -3.50 -5.24 12.67
CA PHE A 17 -3.86 -5.24 14.09
C PHE A 17 -3.31 -6.49 14.81
N VAL A 18 -3.50 -7.67 14.23
CA VAL A 18 -2.98 -8.94 14.79
C VAL A 18 -1.46 -8.91 14.89
N LEU A 19 -0.76 -8.43 13.86
CA LEU A 19 0.70 -8.28 13.86
C LEU A 19 1.17 -7.38 15.01
N VAL A 20 0.52 -6.22 15.22
CA VAL A 20 0.86 -5.29 16.31
C VAL A 20 0.64 -5.93 17.67
N VAL A 21 -0.49 -6.62 17.88
CA VAL A 21 -0.75 -7.30 19.16
C VAL A 21 0.26 -8.42 19.40
N MET A 22 0.59 -9.22 18.39
CA MET A 22 1.60 -10.29 18.51
C MET A 22 2.99 -9.74 18.83
N THR A 23 3.42 -8.68 18.15
CA THR A 23 4.74 -8.06 18.38
C THR A 23 4.83 -7.43 19.78
N ILE A 24 3.77 -6.78 20.25
CA ILE A 24 3.70 -6.29 21.64
C ILE A 24 3.76 -7.48 22.61
N GLY A 25 2.99 -8.54 22.37
CA GLY A 25 3.01 -9.75 23.20
C GLY A 25 4.40 -10.41 23.26
N ALA A 26 5.09 -10.49 22.12
CA ALA A 26 6.46 -11.01 22.03
C ALA A 26 7.45 -10.16 22.86
N VAL A 27 7.31 -8.83 22.78
CA VAL A 27 8.09 -7.88 23.59
C VAL A 27 7.81 -8.10 25.09
N PHE A 28 6.54 -8.17 25.50
CA PHE A 28 6.19 -8.45 26.89
C PHE A 28 6.77 -9.78 27.39
N MET A 29 6.66 -10.86 26.62
CA MET A 29 7.23 -12.16 26.98
C MET A 29 8.76 -12.12 27.10
N ARG A 30 9.42 -11.38 26.22
CA ARG A 30 10.88 -11.21 26.27
C ARG A 30 11.35 -10.49 27.53
N TYR A 31 10.62 -9.45 27.97
CA TYR A 31 11.04 -8.62 29.11
C TYR A 31 10.50 -9.10 30.47
N PHE A 32 9.32 -9.71 30.53
CA PHE A 32 8.69 -10.12 31.80
C PHE A 32 8.80 -11.62 32.09
N ILE A 33 8.75 -12.47 31.06
CA ILE A 33 8.78 -13.94 31.20
C ILE A 33 10.19 -14.48 30.91
N GLY A 34 11.06 -13.68 30.28
CA GLY A 34 12.46 -14.01 30.04
C GLY A 34 12.69 -15.10 28.98
N GLN A 35 11.62 -15.58 28.35
CA GLN A 35 11.64 -16.64 27.34
C GLN A 35 11.01 -16.10 26.04
N PRO A 36 11.80 -15.74 25.02
CA PRO A 36 11.25 -15.33 23.74
C PRO A 36 10.59 -16.53 23.05
N LEU A 37 9.28 -16.44 22.78
CA LEU A 37 8.57 -17.44 21.98
C LEU A 37 9.03 -17.34 20.52
N GLN A 38 9.93 -18.25 20.14
CA GLN A 38 10.50 -18.31 18.79
C GLN A 38 9.44 -18.47 17.69
N TRP A 39 8.33 -19.14 18.00
CA TRP A 39 7.21 -19.26 17.08
C TRP A 39 6.53 -17.91 16.77
N THR A 40 6.54 -16.97 17.72
CA THR A 40 5.95 -15.63 17.50
C THR A 40 6.77 -14.81 16.50
N GLU A 41 8.09 -15.00 16.45
CA GLU A 41 8.94 -14.34 15.44
C GLU A 41 8.57 -14.80 14.03
N GLU A 42 8.46 -16.11 13.80
CA GLU A 42 8.08 -16.66 12.50
C GLU A 42 6.67 -16.24 12.07
N MET A 43 5.71 -16.31 13.01
CA MET A 43 4.32 -15.91 12.75
C MET A 43 4.19 -14.42 12.43
N SER A 44 4.93 -13.57 13.15
CA SER A 44 4.96 -12.13 12.88
C SER A 44 5.57 -11.82 11.49
N GLY A 45 6.62 -12.53 11.09
CA GLY A 45 7.21 -12.42 9.76
C GLY A 45 6.22 -12.78 8.66
N MET A 46 5.51 -13.91 8.81
CA MET A 46 4.48 -14.34 7.84
C MET A 46 3.32 -13.33 7.77
N LEU A 47 2.83 -12.84 8.91
CA LEU A 47 1.80 -11.80 8.96
C LEU A 47 2.25 -10.51 8.28
N MET A 48 3.51 -10.11 8.44
CA MET A 48 4.06 -8.92 7.80
C MET A 48 4.03 -9.04 6.27
N ILE A 49 4.35 -10.21 5.71
CA ILE A 49 4.24 -10.47 4.27
C ILE A 49 2.79 -10.27 3.79
N TRP A 50 1.82 -10.88 4.50
CA TRP A 50 0.40 -10.74 4.17
C TRP A 50 -0.09 -9.30 4.26
N VAL A 51 0.31 -8.55 5.28
CA VAL A 51 -0.02 -7.13 5.44
C VAL A 51 0.55 -6.29 4.30
N VAL A 52 1.80 -6.52 3.90
CA VAL A 52 2.43 -5.80 2.78
C VAL A 52 1.72 -6.11 1.47
N MET A 53 1.41 -7.37 1.21
CA MET A 53 0.70 -7.79 0.00
C MET A 53 -0.71 -7.19 -0.07
N LEU A 54 -1.51 -7.35 0.98
CA LEU A 54 -2.88 -6.84 1.04
C LEU A 54 -2.92 -5.30 1.06
N GLY A 55 -2.03 -4.67 1.83
CA GLY A 55 -1.88 -3.23 1.90
C GLY A 55 -1.44 -2.62 0.57
N GLY A 56 -0.56 -3.28 -0.18
CA GLY A 56 -0.16 -2.86 -1.53
C GLY A 56 -1.32 -2.85 -2.51
N VAL A 57 -2.14 -3.90 -2.51
CA VAL A 57 -3.34 -3.98 -3.37
C VAL A 57 -4.36 -2.88 -3.04
N VAL A 58 -4.55 -2.58 -1.74
CA VAL A 58 -5.44 -1.48 -1.30
C VAL A 58 -4.86 -0.12 -1.70
N ALA A 59 -3.56 0.10 -1.50
CA ALA A 59 -2.88 1.36 -1.84
C ALA A 59 -2.88 1.64 -3.35
N GLU A 60 -2.70 0.60 -4.17
CA GLU A 60 -2.74 0.71 -5.63
C GLU A 60 -4.16 0.97 -6.14
N ARG A 61 -5.17 0.35 -5.52
CA ARG A 61 -6.59 0.59 -5.84
C ARG A 61 -6.98 2.05 -5.61
N ASP A 62 -6.51 2.67 -4.54
CA ASP A 62 -6.82 4.06 -4.22
C ASP A 62 -6.08 5.08 -5.10
N ARG A 63 -5.29 4.62 -6.10
CA ARG A 63 -4.45 5.48 -6.96
C ARG A 63 -3.72 6.55 -6.15
N ALA A 64 -3.26 6.16 -4.97
CA ALA A 64 -2.41 7.01 -4.17
C ALA A 64 -1.04 7.00 -4.85
N HIS A 65 -0.82 7.90 -5.81
CA HIS A 65 0.47 8.56 -5.85
C HIS A 65 0.67 9.08 -4.44
N LEU A 66 1.51 8.39 -3.66
CA LEU A 66 1.75 8.56 -2.21
C LEU A 66 2.01 10.02 -1.87
N THR A 67 0.95 10.83 -1.92
CA THR A 67 0.94 12.22 -1.58
C THR A 67 0.53 12.14 -0.14
N ILE A 68 1.50 12.26 0.76
CA ILE A 68 1.26 12.30 2.20
C ILE A 68 0.47 13.59 2.43
N PRO A 69 -0.88 13.57 2.49
CA PRO A 69 -1.68 14.79 2.47
C PRO A 69 -1.37 15.60 3.73
N PHE A 70 -1.16 14.86 4.82
CA PHE A 70 -0.71 15.32 6.11
C PHE A 70 0.60 16.13 6.05
N LEU A 71 1.57 15.71 5.23
CA LEU A 71 2.85 16.43 5.09
C LEU A 71 2.67 17.72 4.28
N MET A 72 1.76 17.75 3.30
CA MET A 72 1.45 18.99 2.57
C MET A 72 0.68 20.01 3.41
N GLU A 73 -0.15 19.55 4.35
CA GLU A 73 -0.93 20.42 5.25
C GLU A 73 -0.06 21.04 6.36
N MET A 74 0.97 20.33 6.82
CA MET A 74 1.93 20.85 7.80
C MET A 74 3.01 21.78 7.21
N LEU A 75 3.11 21.91 5.89
CA LEU A 75 4.22 22.61 5.23
C LEU A 75 3.90 24.08 4.90
N PRO A 76 4.81 25.03 5.22
CA PRO A 76 4.64 26.43 4.86
C PRO A 76 4.60 26.63 3.34
N GLY A 77 3.77 27.58 2.87
CA GLY A 77 3.31 27.67 1.48
C GLY A 77 4.36 27.69 0.36
N LYS A 78 5.61 28.10 0.66
CA LYS A 78 6.72 28.03 -0.32
C LYS A 78 7.18 26.60 -0.59
N LEU A 79 7.24 25.75 0.44
CA LEU A 79 7.72 24.36 0.31
C LEU A 79 6.64 23.47 -0.31
N ARG A 80 5.36 23.74 -0.03
CA ARG A 80 4.21 23.11 -0.71
C ARG A 80 4.26 23.30 -2.23
N ARG A 81 4.66 24.50 -2.71
CA ARG A 81 4.72 24.81 -4.14
C ARG A 81 5.86 24.06 -4.84
N VAL A 82 7.01 23.92 -4.19
CA VAL A 82 8.15 23.13 -4.71
C VAL A 82 7.79 21.65 -4.80
N ILE A 83 7.18 21.09 -3.76
CA ILE A 83 6.76 19.69 -3.73
C ILE A 83 5.66 19.43 -4.76
N ALA A 84 4.68 20.32 -4.90
CA ALA A 84 3.63 20.18 -5.89
C ALA A 84 4.17 20.11 -7.33
N VAL A 85 5.18 20.93 -7.66
CA VAL A 85 5.83 20.89 -8.97
C VAL A 85 6.63 19.59 -9.17
N LEU A 86 7.33 19.10 -8.14
CA LEU A 86 8.06 17.83 -8.20
C LEU A 86 7.12 16.63 -8.39
N VAL A 87 5.99 16.61 -7.68
CA VAL A 87 4.96 15.56 -7.80
C VAL A 87 4.28 15.63 -9.17
N ALA A 88 3.94 16.82 -9.67
CA ALA A 88 3.36 16.98 -11.02
C ALA A 88 4.30 16.45 -12.11
N ARG A 89 5.61 16.64 -11.95
CA ARG A 89 6.62 16.13 -12.88
C ARG A 89 6.79 14.61 -12.80
N SER A 90 6.70 14.01 -11.60
CA SER A 90 6.76 12.55 -11.45
C SER A 90 5.52 11.87 -12.06
N LEU A 91 4.36 12.51 -11.92
CA LEU A 91 3.07 12.08 -12.47
C LEU A 91 3.07 12.04 -14.01
N HIS A 92 3.60 13.09 -14.65
CA HIS A 92 3.71 13.13 -16.11
C HIS A 92 4.60 11.99 -16.65
N ARG A 93 5.66 11.64 -15.91
CA ARG A 93 6.57 10.53 -16.25
C ARG A 93 5.90 9.17 -16.14
N THR A 94 5.09 8.94 -15.10
CA THR A 94 4.33 7.68 -14.95
C THR A 94 3.25 7.58 -16.02
N ALA A 95 2.50 8.65 -16.29
CA ALA A 95 1.50 8.70 -17.35
C ALA A 95 2.09 8.46 -18.74
N ALA A 96 3.29 8.98 -19.03
CA ALA A 96 4.00 8.73 -20.29
C ALA A 96 4.44 7.25 -20.43
N VAL A 97 4.87 6.60 -19.34
CA VAL A 97 5.26 5.19 -19.35
C VAL A 97 4.04 4.28 -19.57
N TYR A 98 2.91 4.54 -18.91
CA TYR A 98 1.67 3.78 -19.16
C TYR A 98 1.04 4.10 -20.53
N GLY A 99 1.20 5.32 -21.05
CA GLY A 99 0.75 5.71 -22.39
C GLY A 99 1.55 5.09 -23.53
N LEU A 100 2.84 4.78 -23.30
CA LEU A 100 3.68 4.06 -24.26
C LEU A 100 3.53 2.53 -24.15
N ALA A 101 3.12 2.01 -22.98
CA ALA A 101 2.88 0.58 -22.76
C ALA A 101 1.45 0.10 -23.08
N GLY A 102 0.58 0.96 -23.62
CA GLY A 102 -0.85 0.69 -23.77
C GLY A 102 -1.47 1.08 -25.11
N LEU A 103 -1.08 0.43 -26.21
CA LEU A 103 -1.99 0.14 -27.33
C LEU A 103 -1.76 -1.28 -27.86
N PRO A 104 -2.29 -2.30 -27.17
CA PRO A 104 -2.97 -3.35 -27.92
C PRO A 104 -4.26 -3.74 -27.20
N THR A 105 -5.38 -3.12 -27.57
CA THR A 105 -6.70 -3.65 -27.21
C THR A 105 -7.66 -3.49 -28.37
N SER A 106 -7.70 -4.57 -29.16
CA SER A 106 -8.82 -5.04 -29.96
C SER A 106 -9.33 -4.13 -31.09
N ARG A 107 -8.63 -4.18 -32.24
CA ARG A 107 -9.25 -4.09 -33.57
C ARG A 107 -9.36 -5.51 -34.15
N ASN A 108 -10.31 -6.33 -33.68
CA ASN A 108 -10.72 -7.51 -34.43
C ASN A 108 -12.14 -7.94 -34.05
N GLY A 109 -13.11 -7.31 -34.72
CA GLY A 109 -14.53 -7.67 -34.68
C GLY A 109 -15.32 -7.05 -35.84
N ALA A 110 -14.63 -6.63 -36.91
CA ALA A 110 -15.22 -5.99 -38.07
C ALA A 110 -14.58 -6.52 -39.36
N SER A 111 -14.60 -7.84 -39.56
CA SER A 111 -14.50 -8.49 -40.88
C SER A 111 -14.82 -9.98 -40.74
N LEU A 112 -15.43 -10.55 -41.78
CA LEU A 112 -16.07 -11.89 -41.92
C LEU A 112 -17.55 -11.86 -41.51
N LYS A 113 -18.56 -11.70 -42.37
CA LYS A 113 -18.80 -12.18 -43.75
C LYS A 113 -18.43 -13.63 -43.99
#